data_AF-A0A7V9SGF4-F1
#
_entry.id   AF-A0A7V9SGF4-F1
#
_cell.length_a   1.000
_cell.length_b   1.000
_cell.length_c   1.000
_cell.angle_alpha   90.00
_cell.angle_beta   90.00
_cell.angle_gamma   90.00
#
_symmetry.space_group_name_H-M   'P 1'
#
loop_
_entity.id
_entity.type
_entity.pdbx_description
1 polymer ?
#
loop_
_entity_poly.entity_id
_entity_poly.type
_entity_poly.pdbx_seq_one_letter_code
_entity_poly.pdbx_strand_id
1 'polypeptide(L)'
;MVSESFCATCLRTVYAGGNESCPVCASPLLKTGVAVAENADPVTVSASIDPSLIPDNESLRLEAVKRYEILDTPRDGAFDRITFLASKIFNVPISTVTIVDSDRIWFKSAQGLEAEQIDRDPGLCASAILVDEPWVVEDAKMDPRTLENPLVLGDLGLRFYAGVPLVTGDGYKLGMLNIIDQQPRELSEDELSILQELSKIVVDELELRLAARRMHKELSAH
;
A
#
# COMPACT_ATOMS: atom_id res chain seq x y z
N MET A 1 -9.66 -29.29 35.91
CA MET A 1 -10.91 -30.05 35.66
C MET A 1 -11.48 -29.51 34.36
N VAL A 2 -11.45 -30.34 33.31
CA VAL A 2 -12.09 -30.26 31.97
C VAL A 2 -11.88 -28.94 31.18
N SER A 3 -11.08 -28.82 30.11
CA SER A 3 -10.88 -29.59 28.86
C SER A 3 -12.10 -29.70 27.95
N GLU A 4 -11.84 -29.55 26.64
CA GLU A 4 -12.64 -29.93 25.46
C GLU A 4 -13.63 -28.87 24.94
N SER A 5 -13.33 -28.23 23.80
CA SER A 5 -13.50 -28.74 22.42
C SER A 5 -14.95 -28.59 21.93
N PHE A 6 -15.21 -27.55 21.14
CA PHE A 6 -16.29 -27.54 20.15
C PHE A 6 -15.65 -27.09 18.82
N CYS A 7 -15.18 -28.06 18.04
CA CYS A 7 -15.94 -28.78 17.01
C CYS A 7 -16.07 -27.93 15.73
N ALA A 8 -14.99 -27.95 14.97
CA ALA A 8 -14.99 -27.74 13.54
C ALA A 8 -15.73 -28.92 12.87
N THR A 9 -17.05 -28.82 12.70
CA THR A 9 -17.82 -29.65 11.76
C THR A 9 -19.13 -28.93 11.41
N CYS A 10 -19.05 -27.94 10.53
CA CYS A 10 -20.10 -27.59 9.56
C CYS A 10 -19.57 -26.50 8.61
N LEU A 11 -18.50 -26.83 7.87
CA LEU A 11 -18.23 -26.21 6.58
C LEU A 11 -19.09 -26.94 5.54
N ARG A 12 -19.69 -26.21 4.58
CA ARG A 12 -20.59 -26.67 3.50
C ARG A 12 -22.03 -26.92 4.02
N THR A 13 -23.04 -26.14 3.66
CA THR A 13 -23.54 -25.94 2.29
C THR A 13 -24.59 -24.84 2.36
N VAL A 14 -24.27 -23.60 1.97
CA VAL A 14 -25.29 -22.57 1.67
C VAL A 14 -25.29 -22.35 0.17
N TYR A 15 -25.59 -23.42 -0.57
CA TYR A 15 -26.05 -23.40 -1.96
C TYR A 15 -26.82 -24.69 -2.21
N ALA A 16 -27.94 -24.84 -1.50
CA ALA A 16 -29.05 -25.70 -1.89
C ALA A 16 -30.27 -25.21 -1.11
N GLY A 17 -31.25 -24.66 -1.82
CA GLY A 17 -32.53 -24.27 -1.24
C GLY A 17 -33.18 -25.47 -0.55
N GLY A 18 -33.43 -25.33 0.74
CA GLY A 18 -34.07 -26.36 1.57
C GLY A 18 -34.61 -25.70 2.83
N ASN A 19 -35.94 -25.64 2.92
CA ASN A 19 -36.69 -25.03 4.00
C ASN A 19 -36.76 -26.01 5.17
N GLU A 20 -35.77 -26.04 6.05
CA GLU A 20 -35.84 -26.85 7.29
C GLU A 20 -35.22 -26.09 8.48
N SER A 21 -36.06 -25.84 9.48
CA SER A 21 -35.81 -25.04 10.67
C SER A 21 -34.85 -25.71 11.66
N CYS A 22 -33.74 -25.05 11.98
CA CYS A 22 -32.85 -25.41 13.09
C CYS A 22 -33.52 -25.05 14.45
N PRO A 23 -33.64 -25.98 15.41
CA PRO A 23 -34.43 -25.79 16.64
C PRO A 23 -33.71 -25.08 17.79
N VAL A 24 -32.49 -24.55 17.58
CA VAL A 24 -31.65 -24.00 18.69
C VAL A 24 -31.78 -22.47 18.85
N CYS A 25 -32.52 -21.78 17.96
CA CYS A 25 -32.61 -20.31 17.97
C CYS A 25 -33.89 -19.75 18.62
N ALA A 26 -34.77 -20.59 19.17
CA ALA A 26 -36.06 -20.16 19.69
C ALA A 26 -35.98 -19.76 21.17
N SER A 27 -35.60 -18.50 21.46
CA SER A 27 -35.89 -17.87 22.75
C SER A 27 -36.20 -16.38 22.58
N PRO A 28 -37.35 -15.87 23.06
CA PRO A 28 -37.84 -14.53 22.75
C PRO A 28 -37.63 -13.55 23.90
N LEU A 29 -36.44 -12.96 24.06
CA LEU A 29 -36.23 -11.85 25.01
C LEU A 29 -35.16 -10.87 24.53
N LEU A 30 -35.57 -9.90 23.70
CA LEU A 30 -35.22 -8.47 23.78
C LEU A 30 -35.84 -7.77 22.55
N LYS A 31 -37.14 -7.47 22.62
CA LYS A 31 -37.78 -6.52 21.69
C LYS A 31 -37.78 -5.15 22.35
N THR A 32 -36.74 -4.37 22.13
CA THR A 32 -36.79 -2.92 22.21
C THR A 32 -36.35 -2.39 20.85
N GLY A 33 -37.31 -1.90 20.10
CA GLY A 33 -37.11 -1.37 18.77
C GLY A 33 -36.32 -0.07 18.80
N VAL A 34 -35.32 0.01 17.92
CA VAL A 34 -34.86 1.26 17.34
C VAL A 34 -35.09 1.11 15.85
N ALA A 35 -35.91 1.99 15.29
CA ALA A 35 -36.18 2.05 13.87
C ALA A 35 -34.88 2.34 13.12
N VAL A 36 -34.51 1.46 12.19
CA VAL A 36 -33.47 1.76 11.20
C VAL A 36 -34.14 2.62 10.15
N ALA A 37 -33.77 3.90 10.09
CA ALA A 37 -34.15 4.76 8.98
C ALA A 37 -33.43 4.24 7.73
N GLU A 38 -34.19 3.65 6.82
CA GLU A 38 -33.79 3.47 5.43
C GLU A 38 -33.65 4.85 4.81
N ASN A 39 -32.41 5.22 4.47
CA ASN A 39 -31.95 6.13 3.42
C ASN A 39 -30.61 6.73 3.86
N ALA A 40 -29.54 5.97 3.68
CA ALA A 40 -28.20 6.53 3.61
C ALA A 40 -27.85 6.63 2.12
N ASP A 41 -27.82 7.84 1.59
CA ASP A 41 -27.20 8.15 0.30
C ASP A 41 -25.77 7.59 0.30
N PRO A 42 -25.24 7.12 -0.86
CA PRO A 42 -23.86 6.68 -0.92
C PRO A 42 -22.96 7.88 -0.61
N VAL A 43 -22.29 7.83 0.54
CA VAL A 43 -21.38 8.90 0.96
C VAL A 43 -20.16 8.86 0.02
N THR A 44 -20.24 9.63 -1.06
CA THR A 44 -19.06 10.03 -1.84
C THR A 44 -18.27 11.03 -1.00
N VAL A 45 -17.31 10.55 -0.20
CA VAL A 45 -16.33 11.42 0.44
C VAL A 45 -15.24 11.71 -0.58
N SER A 46 -15.23 12.91 -1.17
CA SER A 46 -14.00 13.44 -1.76
C SER A 46 -13.06 13.80 -0.61
N ALA A 47 -12.10 12.93 -0.29
CA ALA A 47 -11.14 13.21 0.76
C ALA A 47 -10.23 14.37 0.31
N SER A 48 -10.33 15.51 1.00
CA SER A 48 -9.33 16.58 0.90
C SER A 48 -8.02 16.06 1.49
N ILE A 49 -6.97 15.96 0.66
CA ILE A 49 -5.63 15.53 1.09
C ILE A 49 -5.13 16.46 2.20
N ASP A 50 -4.52 15.90 3.23
CA ASP A 50 -3.87 16.70 4.28
C ASP A 50 -2.80 17.63 3.65
N PRO A 51 -2.95 18.96 3.79
CA PRO A 51 -1.98 19.92 3.25
C PRO A 51 -0.54 19.67 3.73
N SER A 52 -0.35 19.05 4.90
CA SER A 52 0.97 18.69 5.41
C SER A 52 1.73 17.70 4.52
N LEU A 53 1.02 16.96 3.66
CA LEU A 53 1.56 15.96 2.75
C LEU A 53 1.96 16.54 1.39
N ILE A 54 1.77 17.84 1.18
CA ILE A 54 2.03 18.53 -0.07
C ILE A 54 3.39 19.23 0.01
N PRO A 55 4.43 18.76 -0.72
CA PRO A 55 5.71 19.46 -0.77
C PRO A 55 5.59 20.80 -1.51
N ASP A 56 6.49 21.74 -1.20
CA ASP A 56 6.51 23.09 -1.82
C ASP A 56 6.59 23.04 -3.36
N ASN A 57 7.22 22.01 -3.91
CA ASN A 57 7.39 21.78 -5.34
C ASN A 57 6.37 20.78 -5.94
N GLU A 58 5.22 20.54 -5.30
CA GLU A 58 4.27 19.49 -5.70
C GLU A 58 3.85 19.56 -7.17
N SER A 59 3.61 20.76 -7.71
CA SER A 59 3.23 20.90 -9.12
C SER A 59 4.30 20.32 -10.06
N LEU A 60 5.56 20.62 -9.79
CA LEU A 60 6.70 20.13 -10.57
C LEU A 60 6.92 18.64 -10.35
N ARG A 61 6.74 18.15 -9.11
CA ARG A 61 6.81 16.72 -8.78
C ARG A 61 5.74 15.92 -9.54
N LEU A 62 4.50 16.42 -9.60
CA LEU A 62 3.41 15.79 -10.35
C LEU A 62 3.63 15.85 -11.86
N GLU A 63 4.22 16.93 -12.39
CA GLU A 63 4.68 16.95 -13.78
C GLU A 63 5.74 15.89 -14.05
N ALA A 64 6.68 15.68 -13.13
CA ALA A 64 7.66 14.61 -13.21
C ALA A 64 6.97 13.24 -13.18
N VAL A 65 6.01 12.99 -12.28
CA VAL A 65 5.23 11.73 -12.26
C VAL A 65 4.54 11.48 -13.59
N LYS A 66 3.83 12.48 -14.13
CA LYS A 66 3.13 12.38 -15.43
C LYS A 66 4.06 12.08 -16.59
N ARG A 67 5.28 12.63 -16.58
CA ARG A 67 6.30 12.39 -17.60
C ARG A 67 6.68 10.91 -17.74
N TYR A 68 6.61 10.13 -16.66
CA TYR A 68 6.88 8.69 -16.73
C TYR A 68 5.69 7.87 -17.25
N GLU A 69 4.49 8.44 -17.45
CA GLU A 69 3.24 7.75 -17.85
C GLU A 69 3.14 6.35 -17.21
N ILE A 70 3.46 6.27 -15.92
CA ILE A 70 3.63 5.00 -15.18
C ILE A 70 2.35 4.58 -14.45
N LEU A 71 1.53 5.56 -14.07
CA LEU A 71 0.24 5.38 -13.39
C LEU A 71 -0.77 4.65 -14.29
N ASP A 72 -1.66 3.89 -13.68
CA ASP A 72 -2.75 3.16 -14.35
C ASP A 72 -2.29 2.25 -15.50
N THR A 73 -1.03 1.80 -15.44
CA THR A 73 -0.47 0.83 -16.38
C THR A 73 -0.56 -0.59 -15.83
N PRO A 74 -0.65 -1.62 -16.69
CA PRO A 74 -0.65 -3.01 -16.24
C PRO A 74 0.57 -3.35 -15.37
N ARG A 75 0.43 -4.43 -14.59
CA ARG A 75 1.55 -5.04 -13.86
C ARG A 75 2.69 -5.36 -14.80
N ASP A 76 3.88 -5.32 -14.24
CA ASP A 76 5.10 -5.26 -15.02
C ASP A 76 6.18 -6.15 -14.43
N GLY A 77 6.62 -7.10 -15.26
CA GLY A 77 7.60 -8.10 -14.85
C GLY A 77 8.91 -7.51 -14.35
N ALA A 78 9.31 -6.30 -14.74
CA ALA A 78 10.54 -5.68 -14.23
C ALA A 78 10.38 -5.25 -12.76
N PHE A 79 9.34 -4.48 -12.44
CA PHE A 79 9.07 -4.02 -11.07
C PHE A 79 8.63 -5.17 -10.15
N ASP A 80 7.88 -6.14 -10.69
CA ASP A 80 7.47 -7.35 -9.96
C ASP A 80 8.68 -8.17 -9.50
N ARG A 81 9.74 -8.25 -10.32
CA ARG A 81 11.00 -8.91 -9.94
C ARG A 81 11.72 -8.18 -8.83
N ILE A 82 11.77 -6.84 -8.86
CA ILE A 82 12.46 -6.05 -7.84
C ILE A 82 11.77 -6.23 -6.48
N THR A 83 10.45 -6.07 -6.42
CA THR A 83 9.66 -6.30 -5.20
C THR A 83 9.73 -7.75 -4.70
N PHE A 84 9.76 -8.72 -5.61
CA PHE A 84 9.99 -10.12 -5.24
C PHE A 84 11.38 -10.30 -4.60
N LEU A 85 12.44 -9.77 -5.22
CA LEU A 85 13.79 -9.85 -4.68
C LEU A 85 13.89 -9.15 -3.33
N ALA A 86 13.33 -7.94 -3.18
CA ALA A 86 13.25 -7.24 -1.91
C ALA A 86 12.58 -8.11 -0.84
N SER A 87 11.40 -8.69 -1.11
CA SER A 87 10.72 -9.56 -0.15
C SER A 87 11.57 -10.76 0.28
N LYS A 88 12.37 -11.33 -0.63
CA LYS A 88 13.21 -12.51 -0.37
C LYS A 88 14.50 -12.17 0.36
N ILE A 89 15.16 -11.09 -0.04
CA ILE A 89 16.40 -10.62 0.57
C ILE A 89 16.14 -10.22 2.02
N PHE A 90 15.08 -9.44 2.25
CA PHE A 90 14.75 -8.98 3.58
C PHE A 90 13.93 -10.00 4.36
N ASN A 91 13.41 -11.06 3.74
CA ASN A 91 12.52 -12.02 4.41
C ASN A 91 11.32 -11.32 5.08
N VAL A 92 10.62 -10.50 4.31
CA VAL A 92 9.39 -9.80 4.71
C VAL A 92 8.20 -10.33 3.90
N PRO A 93 6.97 -10.30 4.45
CA PRO A 93 5.79 -10.74 3.72
C PRO A 93 5.40 -9.79 2.59
N ILE A 94 5.71 -8.49 2.72
CA ILE A 94 5.25 -7.46 1.80
C ILE A 94 6.41 -6.59 1.30
N SER A 95 6.43 -6.34 0.00
CA SER A 95 7.30 -5.32 -0.61
C SER A 95 6.58 -4.68 -1.78
N THR A 96 6.71 -3.35 -1.91
CA THR A 96 5.99 -2.60 -2.94
C THR A 96 6.86 -1.53 -3.60
N VAL A 97 6.56 -1.27 -4.88
CA VAL A 97 6.97 -0.05 -5.58
C VAL A 97 5.73 0.80 -5.73
N THR A 98 5.74 1.98 -5.13
CA THR A 98 4.61 2.90 -5.10
C THR A 98 4.96 4.22 -5.78
N ILE A 99 3.98 4.83 -6.42
CA ILE A 99 4.05 6.16 -7.01
C ILE A 99 2.99 7.02 -6.32
N VAL A 100 3.39 8.17 -5.79
CA VAL A 100 2.49 9.10 -5.11
C VAL A 100 1.93 10.07 -6.15
N ASP A 101 0.65 9.89 -6.47
CA ASP A 101 -0.12 10.78 -7.35
C ASP A 101 -0.72 11.93 -6.54
N SER A 102 -1.55 12.77 -7.18
CA SER A 102 -2.18 13.90 -6.53
C SER A 102 -3.01 13.47 -5.30
N ASP A 103 -3.91 12.50 -5.45
CA ASP A 103 -4.92 12.09 -4.46
C ASP A 103 -4.75 10.67 -3.92
N ARG A 104 -3.84 9.87 -4.50
CA ARG A 104 -3.67 8.44 -4.19
C ARG A 104 -2.21 8.03 -4.18
N ILE A 105 -1.95 6.89 -3.53
CA ILE A 105 -0.71 6.14 -3.70
C ILE A 105 -1.03 4.95 -4.58
N TRP A 106 -0.40 4.90 -5.75
CA TRP A 106 -0.60 3.84 -6.74
C TRP A 106 0.50 2.78 -6.64
N PHE A 107 0.14 1.51 -6.63
CA PHE A 107 1.08 0.39 -6.53
C PHE A 107 1.50 -0.07 -7.93
N LYS A 108 2.71 0.32 -8.37
CA LYS A 108 3.27 -0.20 -9.62
C LYS A 108 3.56 -1.69 -9.54
N SER A 109 4.03 -2.12 -8.37
CA SER A 109 4.21 -3.52 -8.03
C SER A 109 3.95 -3.71 -6.54
N ALA A 110 3.32 -4.84 -6.19
CA ALA A 110 3.08 -5.24 -4.83
C ALA A 110 3.19 -6.76 -4.69
N GLN A 111 4.09 -7.19 -3.81
CA GLN A 111 4.19 -8.57 -3.35
C GLN A 111 3.54 -8.69 -1.97
N GLY A 112 2.75 -9.74 -1.76
CA GLY A 112 2.08 -10.00 -0.48
C GLY A 112 0.92 -9.08 -0.15
N LEU A 113 0.51 -8.20 -1.07
CA LEU A 113 -0.60 -7.26 -0.92
C LEU A 113 -1.50 -7.28 -2.15
N GLU A 114 -2.80 -7.46 -1.94
CA GLU A 114 -3.84 -7.41 -2.98
C GLU A 114 -4.51 -6.03 -2.99
N ALA A 115 -3.77 -5.01 -3.38
CA ALA A 115 -4.27 -3.65 -3.58
C ALA A 115 -3.58 -3.01 -4.79
N GLU A 116 -4.33 -2.22 -5.57
CA GLU A 116 -3.80 -1.47 -6.72
C GLU A 116 -3.50 -0.01 -6.37
N GLN A 117 -4.23 0.55 -5.39
CA GLN A 117 -4.01 1.87 -4.84
C GLN A 117 -4.57 1.97 -3.42
N ILE A 118 -4.10 2.98 -2.69
CA ILE A 118 -4.66 3.43 -1.42
C ILE A 118 -4.75 4.96 -1.42
N ASP A 119 -5.51 5.51 -0.48
CA ASP A 119 -5.57 6.94 -0.25
C ASP A 119 -4.21 7.48 0.23
N ARG A 120 -3.98 8.78 -0.01
CA ARG A 120 -2.75 9.48 0.39
C ARG A 120 -2.80 9.88 1.87
N ASP A 121 -2.89 8.89 2.75
CA ASP A 121 -2.95 9.09 4.20
C ASP A 121 -1.56 9.35 4.83
N PRO A 122 -1.46 10.17 5.88
CA PRO A 122 -0.20 10.49 6.54
C PRO A 122 0.44 9.27 7.23
N GLY A 123 1.76 9.33 7.39
CA GLY A 123 2.54 8.41 8.24
C GLY A 123 3.40 7.39 7.50
N LEU A 124 3.21 7.21 6.19
CA LEU A 124 3.99 6.26 5.37
C LEU A 124 4.42 6.93 4.05
N CYS A 125 4.21 6.28 2.90
CA CYS A 125 4.68 6.76 1.60
C CYS A 125 4.29 8.21 1.31
N ALA A 126 3.08 8.63 1.69
CA ALA A 126 2.60 10.00 1.48
C ALA A 126 3.43 11.05 2.22
N SER A 127 3.82 10.77 3.47
CA SER A 127 4.68 11.67 4.24
C SER A 127 6.13 11.54 3.81
N ALA A 128 6.52 10.37 3.32
CA ALA A 128 7.90 10.05 3.09
C ALA A 128 8.48 10.66 1.80
N ILE A 129 7.64 11.10 0.86
CA ILE A 129 8.09 11.95 -0.25
C ILE A 129 8.52 13.36 0.18
N LEU A 130 8.25 13.76 1.43
CA LEU A 130 8.68 15.05 1.98
C LEU A 130 10.15 15.04 2.44
N VAL A 131 10.74 13.87 2.66
CA VAL A 131 12.11 13.70 3.17
C VAL A 131 13.02 13.10 2.10
N ASP A 132 14.32 13.40 2.15
CA ASP A 132 15.31 12.88 1.18
C ASP A 132 15.94 11.55 1.63
N GLU A 133 15.80 11.24 2.92
CA GLU A 133 16.40 10.08 3.54
C GLU A 133 15.45 8.87 3.56
N PRO A 134 15.99 7.65 3.66
CA PRO A 134 15.17 6.48 3.95
C PRO A 134 14.31 6.68 5.20
N TRP A 135 13.05 6.25 5.11
CA TRP A 135 12.11 6.29 6.22
C TRP A 135 11.99 4.90 6.81
N VAL A 136 12.51 4.73 8.03
CA VAL A 136 12.41 3.47 8.80
C VAL A 136 11.55 3.66 10.04
N VAL A 137 10.66 2.70 10.26
CA VAL A 137 9.77 2.56 11.43
C VAL A 137 9.89 1.12 11.91
N GLU A 138 10.55 0.95 13.06
CA GLU A 138 10.82 -0.38 13.63
C GLU A 138 9.58 -1.02 14.24
N ASP A 139 8.73 -0.21 14.88
CA ASP A 139 7.41 -0.59 15.38
C ASP A 139 6.38 0.53 15.21
N ALA A 140 5.51 0.40 14.21
CA ALA A 140 4.52 1.40 13.82
C ALA A 140 3.43 1.62 14.87
N LYS A 141 3.25 0.69 15.82
CA LYS A 141 2.34 0.88 16.97
C LYS A 141 2.95 1.71 18.08
N MET A 142 4.26 1.92 18.06
CA MET A 142 5.00 2.71 19.03
C MET A 142 5.48 4.04 18.46
N ASP A 143 5.49 4.17 17.13
CA ASP A 143 5.96 5.37 16.44
C ASP A 143 4.82 6.39 16.26
N PRO A 144 4.91 7.60 16.87
CA PRO A 144 3.90 8.65 16.77
C PRO A 144 3.56 9.06 15.34
N ARG A 145 4.48 8.87 14.39
CA ARG A 145 4.28 9.24 12.98
C ARG A 145 3.27 8.33 12.28
N THR A 146 3.03 7.12 12.81
CA THR A 146 2.21 6.09 12.17
C THR A 146 1.00 5.65 12.97
N LEU A 147 0.83 6.12 14.22
CA LEU A 147 -0.22 5.65 15.14
C LEU A 147 -1.63 5.71 14.56
N GLU A 148 -1.93 6.76 13.80
CA GLU A 148 -3.25 7.01 13.24
C GLU A 148 -3.40 6.44 11.81
N ASN A 149 -2.36 5.84 11.25
CA ASN A 149 -2.40 5.35 9.88
C ASN A 149 -3.32 4.12 9.76
N PRO A 150 -4.26 4.09 8.79
CA PRO A 150 -5.19 2.98 8.61
C PRO A 150 -4.52 1.61 8.40
N LEU A 151 -3.31 1.57 7.84
CA LEU A 151 -2.57 0.32 7.63
C LEU A 151 -2.00 -0.26 8.95
N VAL A 152 -1.84 0.58 9.97
CA VAL A 152 -1.40 0.17 11.32
C VAL A 152 -2.58 -0.27 12.17
N LEU A 153 -3.70 0.46 12.08
CA LEU A 153 -4.90 0.22 12.87
C LEU A 153 -5.80 -0.88 12.29
N GLY A 154 -5.78 -1.05 10.97
CA GLY A 154 -6.62 -1.99 10.24
C GLY A 154 -6.06 -3.40 10.13
N ASP A 155 -6.69 -4.19 9.27
CA ASP A 155 -6.45 -5.63 9.13
C ASP A 155 -5.06 -6.01 8.62
N LEU A 156 -4.37 -5.08 7.93
CA LEU A 156 -2.99 -5.31 7.51
C LEU A 156 -2.07 -5.52 8.71
N GLY A 157 -2.37 -4.89 9.85
CA GLY A 157 -1.63 -5.01 11.09
C GLY A 157 -0.17 -4.61 10.94
N LEU A 158 0.13 -3.54 10.18
CA LEU A 158 1.49 -3.08 9.93
C LEU A 158 2.24 -2.82 11.24
N ARG A 159 3.42 -3.43 11.38
CA ARG A 159 4.31 -3.21 12.53
C ARG A 159 5.66 -2.69 12.09
N PHE A 160 6.21 -3.16 10.99
CA PHE A 160 7.48 -2.66 10.48
C PHE A 160 7.29 -2.03 9.11
N TYR A 161 7.98 -0.92 8.87
CA TYR A 161 8.06 -0.27 7.57
C TYR A 161 9.46 0.28 7.34
N ALA A 162 10.04 -0.02 6.17
CA ALA A 162 11.19 0.70 5.66
C ALA A 162 10.93 1.09 4.20
N GLY A 163 11.05 2.37 3.89
CA GLY A 163 10.86 2.92 2.56
C GLY A 163 12.05 3.78 2.12
N VAL A 164 12.48 3.61 0.87
CA VAL A 164 13.50 4.44 0.24
C VAL A 164 12.88 5.22 -0.92
N PRO A 165 13.09 6.56 -0.97
CA PRO A 165 12.50 7.39 -2.01
C PRO A 165 13.00 7.04 -3.40
N LEU A 166 12.09 7.09 -4.37
CA LEU A 166 12.40 6.99 -5.80
C LEU A 166 12.67 8.40 -6.33
N VAL A 167 13.95 8.79 -6.33
CA VAL A 167 14.40 10.13 -6.73
C VAL A 167 14.88 10.10 -8.18
N THR A 168 14.29 10.94 -9.03
CA THR A 168 14.69 11.07 -10.44
C THR A 168 16.02 11.81 -10.59
N GLY A 169 16.63 11.72 -11.78
CA GLY A 169 17.87 12.45 -12.08
C GLY A 169 17.75 13.98 -11.99
N ASP A 170 16.53 14.52 -12.11
CA ASP A 170 16.20 15.94 -11.90
C ASP A 170 15.69 16.26 -10.47
N GLY A 171 15.80 15.31 -9.54
CA GLY A 171 15.60 15.54 -8.11
C GLY A 171 14.15 15.43 -7.61
N TYR A 172 13.22 14.93 -8.42
CA TYR A 172 11.83 14.76 -8.00
C TYR A 172 11.58 13.40 -7.36
N LYS A 173 10.87 13.41 -6.24
CA LYS A 173 10.44 12.20 -5.51
C LYS A 173 9.14 11.67 -6.08
N LEU A 174 9.19 10.56 -6.80
CA LEU A 174 8.00 9.99 -7.45
C LEU A 174 7.18 9.13 -6.50
N GLY A 175 7.85 8.49 -5.54
CA GLY A 175 7.24 7.57 -4.58
C GLY A 175 8.30 6.77 -3.84
N MET A 176 8.04 5.49 -3.57
CA MET A 176 8.85 4.67 -2.67
C MET A 176 9.03 3.24 -3.18
N LEU A 177 10.23 2.68 -3.01
CA LEU A 177 10.40 1.24 -2.79
C LEU A 177 10.30 0.99 -1.29
N ASN A 178 9.39 0.13 -0.85
CA ASN A 178 9.25 -0.18 0.57
C ASN A 178 9.12 -1.68 0.85
N ILE A 179 9.41 -2.03 2.09
CA ILE A 179 9.24 -3.34 2.70
C ILE A 179 8.43 -3.20 3.98
N ILE A 180 7.51 -4.14 4.20
CA ILE A 180 6.52 -4.09 5.27
C ILE A 180 6.44 -5.44 5.96
N ASP A 181 6.34 -5.43 7.29
CA ASP A 181 6.11 -6.62 8.10
C ASP A 181 5.02 -6.40 9.15
N GLN A 182 4.41 -7.50 9.59
CA GLN A 182 3.42 -7.57 10.66
C GLN A 182 4.06 -7.82 12.02
N GLN A 183 5.39 -7.87 12.08
CA GLN A 183 6.18 -7.92 13.31
C GLN A 183 7.15 -6.73 13.38
N PRO A 184 7.46 -6.22 14.58
CA PRO A 184 8.52 -5.24 14.75
C PRO A 184 9.87 -5.76 14.26
N ARG A 185 10.70 -4.87 13.73
CA ARG A 185 12.01 -5.23 13.20
C ARG A 185 12.97 -4.04 13.20
N GLU A 186 14.23 -4.34 13.49
CA GLU A 186 15.36 -3.44 13.24
C GLU A 186 15.99 -3.77 11.89
N LEU A 187 16.52 -2.75 11.23
CA LEU A 187 17.19 -2.89 9.94
C LEU A 187 18.64 -2.44 10.07
N SER A 188 19.56 -3.33 9.72
CA SER A 188 21.00 -3.01 9.76
C SER A 188 21.39 -2.00 8.68
N GLU A 189 22.54 -1.34 8.84
CA GLU A 189 23.08 -0.41 7.83
C GLU A 189 23.30 -1.10 6.48
N ASP A 190 23.79 -2.35 6.49
CA ASP A 190 23.98 -3.15 5.28
C ASP A 190 22.66 -3.47 4.59
N GLU A 191 21.63 -3.86 5.35
CA GLU A 191 20.28 -4.08 4.81
C GLU A 191 19.69 -2.78 4.24
N LEU A 192 19.91 -1.63 4.90
CA LEU A 192 19.43 -0.35 4.42
C LEU A 192 20.10 0.02 3.10
N SER A 193 21.42 -0.19 3.02
CA SER A 193 22.19 0.03 1.80
C SER A 193 21.68 -0.84 0.65
N ILE A 194 21.36 -2.11 0.91
CA ILE A 194 20.76 -2.99 -0.10
C ILE A 194 19.40 -2.46 -0.58
N LEU A 195 18.54 -2.00 0.33
CA LEU A 195 17.23 -1.46 -0.03
C LEU A 195 17.39 -0.18 -0.88
N GLN A 196 18.40 0.64 -0.58
CA GLN A 196 18.75 1.81 -1.37
C GLN A 196 19.23 1.44 -2.77
N GLU A 197 20.07 0.42 -2.93
CA GLU A 197 20.49 -0.07 -4.26
C GLU A 197 19.31 -0.61 -5.06
N LEU A 198 18.38 -1.35 -4.43
CA LEU A 198 17.16 -1.79 -5.12
C LEU A 198 16.29 -0.62 -5.57
N SER A 199 16.21 0.46 -4.77
CA SER A 199 15.51 1.69 -5.16
C SER A 199 16.13 2.33 -6.40
N LYS A 200 17.47 2.38 -6.49
CA LYS A 200 18.17 2.89 -7.69
C LYS A 200 17.84 2.06 -8.93
N ILE A 201 17.75 0.74 -8.81
CA ILE A 201 17.35 -0.13 -9.92
C ILE A 201 15.91 0.18 -10.38
N VAL A 202 14.99 0.50 -9.47
CA VAL A 202 13.63 0.96 -9.84
C VAL A 202 13.69 2.26 -10.64
N VAL A 203 14.52 3.22 -10.22
CA VAL A 203 14.69 4.49 -10.93
C VAL A 203 15.33 4.27 -12.30
N ASP A 204 16.37 3.44 -12.41
CA ASP A 204 17.01 3.11 -13.68
C ASP A 204 16.01 2.52 -14.68
N GLU A 205 15.10 1.64 -14.23
CA GLU A 205 14.04 1.08 -15.05
C GLU A 205 13.03 2.14 -15.51
N LEU A 206 12.68 3.12 -14.65
CA LEU A 206 11.83 4.25 -15.02
C LEU A 206 12.49 5.13 -16.09
N GLU A 207 13.78 5.45 -15.91
CA GLU A 207 14.56 6.25 -16.86
C GLU A 207 14.73 5.55 -18.21
N LEU A 208 15.02 4.25 -18.19
CA LEU A 208 15.17 3.45 -19.41
C LEU A 208 13.90 3.50 -20.26
N ARG A 209 12.72 3.36 -19.64
CA ARG A 209 11.42 3.45 -20.32
C ARG A 209 11.15 4.83 -20.88
N LEU A 210 11.48 5.87 -20.11
CA LEU A 210 11.33 7.24 -20.56
C LEU A 210 12.19 7.50 -21.80
N ALA A 211 13.47 7.08 -21.77
CA ALA A 211 14.37 7.19 -22.90
C ALA A 211 13.87 6.43 -24.12
N ALA A 212 13.43 5.17 -23.94
CA ALA A 212 12.90 4.34 -25.02
C ALA A 212 11.68 4.98 -25.71
N ARG A 213 10.74 5.54 -24.92
CA ARG A 213 9.57 6.25 -25.49
C ARG A 213 9.94 7.53 -26.21
N ARG A 214 10.90 8.31 -25.69
CA ARG A 214 11.38 9.54 -26.35
C ARG A 214 11.97 9.22 -27.71
N MET A 215 12.86 8.22 -27.78
CA MET A 215 13.44 7.75 -29.05
C MET A 215 12.35 7.26 -30.02
N HIS A 216 11.34 6.53 -29.53
CA HIS A 216 10.24 6.08 -30.37
C HIS A 216 9.41 7.24 -30.94
N LYS A 217 9.08 8.24 -30.12
CA LYS A 217 8.36 9.46 -30.55
C LYS A 217 9.15 10.22 -31.63
N GLU A 218 10.46 10.40 -31.46
CA GLU A 218 11.33 11.07 -32.43
C GLU A 218 11.40 10.33 -33.78
N LEU A 219 11.50 8.99 -33.75
CA LEU A 219 11.51 8.17 -34.95
C LEU A 219 10.16 8.19 -35.68
N SER A 220 9.05 8.23 -34.94
CA SER A 220 7.69 8.28 -35.52
C SER A 220 7.29 9.64 -36.09
N ALA A 221 8.04 10.69 -35.78
CA ALA A 221 7.79 12.06 -36.25
C ALA A 221 8.46 12.39 -37.59
N HIS A 222 9.27 11.47 -38.12
CA HIS A 222 9.96 11.56 -39.42
C HIS A 222 9.38 10.56 -40.41
#